data_AF-A0A316MGC2-F1
#
_entry.id   AF-A0A316MGC2-F1
#
_cell.length_a   1.000
_cell.length_b   1.000
_cell.length_c   1.000
_cell.angle_alpha   90.00
_cell.angle_beta   90.00
_cell.angle_gamma   90.00
#
_symmetry.space_group_name_H-M   'P 1'
#
loop_
_entity.id
_entity.type
_entity.pdbx_description
1 polymer ?
#
loop_
_entity_poly.entity_id
_entity_poly.type
_entity_poly.pdbx_seq_one_letter_code
_entity_poly.pdbx_strand_id
1 'polypeptide(L)'
;MNLFRMISCVFLLALAACAPLQPSGSTTGEEKTANIQARWNAFLSLHGRQGPSLSEGSLRFGESGNTHRVTWLLWGNDAEQLRFDIQAGIGNTLAKARLAEGVLLLYLPGDNSMLRGDDTPDGILRRIGLDLPLSLHELYAVIQGDFSSAFSHTRILSSRTLEDDGIELELGALSPHMPAATLTLDRRNLP
;
A
#
# COMPACT_ATOMS: atom_id res chain seq x y z
N MET A 1 42.89 22.52 31.34
CA MET A 1 42.16 22.72 30.07
C MET A 1 42.26 21.53 29.09
N ASN A 2 43.22 20.61 29.25
CA ASN A 2 43.44 19.50 28.29
C ASN A 2 42.58 18.26 28.57
N LEU A 3 42.23 17.98 29.84
CA LEU A 3 41.42 16.81 30.22
C LEU A 3 39.96 16.93 29.76
N PHE A 4 39.36 18.12 29.89
CA PHE A 4 37.98 18.39 29.45
C PHE A 4 37.84 18.30 27.91
N ARG A 5 38.87 18.72 27.17
CA ARG A 5 38.93 18.56 25.70
C ARG A 5 39.08 17.09 25.30
N MET A 6 39.87 16.31 26.04
CA MET A 6 40.04 14.88 25.78
C MET A 6 38.74 14.10 26.03
N ILE A 7 38.03 14.39 27.13
CA ILE A 7 36.74 13.77 27.44
C ILE A 7 35.68 14.14 26.39
N SER A 8 35.64 15.41 25.95
CA SER A 8 34.73 15.85 24.89
C SER A 8 34.99 15.17 23.55
N CYS A 9 36.26 14.97 23.16
CA CYS A 9 36.59 14.23 21.93
C CYS A 9 36.20 12.75 21.99
N VAL A 10 36.39 12.10 23.15
CA VAL A 10 35.99 10.68 23.34
C VAL A 10 34.46 10.54 23.29
N PHE A 11 33.72 11.49 23.86
CA PHE A 11 32.26 11.50 23.80
C PHE A 11 31.72 11.70 22.37
N LEU A 12 32.37 12.58 21.59
CA LEU A 12 32.00 12.80 20.18
C LEU A 12 32.30 11.57 19.30
N LEU A 13 33.38 10.83 19.59
CA LEU A 13 33.69 9.58 18.88
C LEU A 13 32.74 8.44 19.25
N ALA A 14 32.29 8.37 20.50
CA ALA A 14 31.31 7.38 20.94
C ALA A 14 29.91 7.60 20.30
N LEU A 15 29.54 8.85 20.01
CA LEU A 15 28.28 9.18 19.31
C LEU A 15 28.32 8.81 17.81
N ALA A 16 29.51 8.78 17.18
CA ALA A 16 29.66 8.39 15.78
C ALA A 16 29.62 6.86 15.55
N ALA A 17 29.77 6.05 16.61
CA ALA A 17 29.77 4.59 16.53
C ALA A 17 28.38 3.96 16.34
N CYS A 18 27.31 4.74 16.47
CA CYS A 18 25.93 4.28 16.24
C CYS A 18 25.42 4.56 14.82
N ALA A 19 26.24 5.13 13.93
CA ALA A 19 25.88 5.22 12.53
C ALA A 19 26.08 3.84 11.87
N PRO A 20 25.06 3.22 11.27
CA PRO A 20 25.24 1.97 10.56
C PRO A 20 26.27 2.18 9.47
N LEU A 21 27.36 1.40 9.52
CA LEU A 21 28.44 1.45 8.55
C LEU A 21 27.82 1.14 7.18
N GLN A 22 27.67 2.17 6.33
CA GLN A 22 27.28 1.96 4.96
C GLN A 22 28.44 1.18 4.30
N PRO A 23 28.23 -0.04 3.78
CA PRO A 23 29.32 -0.80 3.21
C PRO A 23 29.85 -0.07 1.99
N SER A 24 31.02 0.56 2.16
CA SER A 24 31.81 1.17 1.09
C SER A 24 32.41 0.05 0.24
N GLY A 25 31.59 -0.55 -0.62
CA GLY A 25 32.02 -1.54 -1.59
C GLY A 25 32.02 -0.93 -2.98
N SER A 26 33.20 -0.52 -3.47
CA SER A 26 33.46 -0.38 -4.90
C SER A 26 33.32 -1.77 -5.54
N THR A 27 32.09 -2.14 -5.85
CA THR A 27 31.74 -3.42 -6.46
C THR A 27 31.38 -3.17 -7.91
N THR A 28 31.89 -4.03 -8.78
CA THR A 28 31.57 -4.03 -10.21
C THR A 28 30.06 -4.16 -10.43
N GLY A 29 29.56 -3.81 -11.62
CA GLY A 29 28.11 -3.76 -11.90
C GLY A 29 27.35 -5.06 -11.60
N GLU A 30 28.00 -6.22 -11.71
CA GLU A 30 27.42 -7.54 -11.44
C GLU A 30 27.32 -7.83 -9.93
N GLU A 31 28.38 -7.57 -9.14
CA GLU A 31 28.35 -7.73 -7.67
C GLU A 31 27.39 -6.75 -7.01
N LYS A 32 27.26 -5.53 -7.55
CA LYS A 32 26.29 -4.54 -7.08
C LYS A 32 24.85 -5.02 -7.32
N THR A 33 24.57 -5.62 -8.47
CA THR A 33 23.25 -6.18 -8.80
C THR A 33 22.91 -7.40 -7.93
N ALA A 34 23.88 -8.31 -7.72
CA ALA A 34 23.70 -9.46 -6.82
C ALA A 34 23.42 -9.02 -5.37
N ASN A 35 24.10 -7.97 -4.89
CA ASN A 35 23.86 -7.38 -3.56
C ASN A 35 22.47 -6.74 -3.46
N ILE A 36 22.03 -5.99 -4.48
CA ILE A 36 20.67 -5.42 -4.54
C ILE A 36 19.62 -6.52 -4.52
N GLN A 37 19.78 -7.57 -5.33
CA GLN A 37 18.83 -8.69 -5.37
C GLN A 37 18.77 -9.43 -4.04
N ALA A 38 19.91 -9.68 -3.39
CA ALA A 38 19.96 -10.31 -2.08
C ALA A 38 19.26 -9.46 -1.01
N ARG A 39 19.45 -8.14 -1.03
CA ARG A 39 18.76 -7.20 -0.13
C ARG A 39 17.25 -7.16 -0.38
N TRP A 40 16.84 -7.17 -1.65
CA TRP A 40 15.44 -7.24 -2.04
C TRP A 40 14.80 -8.55 -1.59
N ASN A 41 15.47 -9.69 -1.83
CA ASN A 41 14.98 -11.00 -1.38
C ASN A 41 14.92 -11.12 0.14
N ALA A 42 15.87 -10.52 0.87
CA ALA A 42 15.85 -10.47 2.34
C ALA A 42 14.73 -9.55 2.87
N PHE A 43 14.42 -8.46 2.17
CA PHE A 43 13.24 -7.65 2.45
C PHE A 43 11.97 -8.48 2.23
N LEU A 44 11.84 -9.14 1.07
CA LEU A 44 10.68 -9.98 0.74
C LEU A 44 10.48 -11.15 1.71
N SER A 45 11.54 -11.74 2.28
CA SER A 45 11.41 -12.85 3.24
C SER A 45 10.93 -12.40 4.63
N LEU A 46 11.06 -11.12 4.95
CA LEU A 46 10.49 -10.50 6.14
C LEU A 46 9.10 -9.90 5.86
N HIS A 47 8.81 -9.64 4.59
CA HIS A 47 7.59 -9.07 4.07
C HIS A 47 6.40 -10.02 4.22
N GLY A 48 5.19 -9.49 4.41
CA GLY A 48 3.97 -10.31 4.47
C GLY A 48 3.82 -11.14 5.76
N ARG A 49 4.63 -10.88 6.80
CA ARG A 49 4.41 -11.46 8.13
C ARG A 49 3.07 -11.00 8.69
N GLN A 50 2.10 -11.91 8.67
CA GLN A 50 0.75 -11.64 9.14
C GLN A 50 0.70 -11.62 10.67
N GLY A 51 -0.01 -10.63 11.20
CA GLY A 51 -0.16 -10.35 12.61
C GLY A 51 -1.00 -9.10 12.81
N PRO A 52 -1.45 -8.82 14.04
CA PRO A 52 -2.25 -7.64 14.34
C PRO A 52 -1.55 -6.36 13.88
N SER A 53 -2.25 -5.58 13.07
CA SER A 53 -1.77 -4.33 12.52
C SER A 53 -2.80 -3.23 12.77
N LEU A 54 -2.26 -2.03 12.97
CA LEU A 54 -3.02 -0.80 13.02
C LEU A 54 -2.31 0.22 12.14
N SER A 55 -3.02 0.74 11.16
CA SER A 55 -2.53 1.78 10.28
C SER A 55 -3.49 2.95 10.33
N GLU A 56 -2.95 4.16 10.33
CA GLU A 56 -3.73 5.38 10.28
C GLU A 56 -3.16 6.32 9.23
N GLY A 57 -3.99 7.21 8.74
CA GLY A 57 -3.53 8.17 7.76
C GLY A 57 -4.62 9.12 7.29
N SER A 58 -4.32 9.76 6.18
CA SER A 58 -5.26 10.61 5.49
C SER A 58 -5.40 10.19 4.05
N LEU A 59 -6.64 10.14 3.58
CA LEU A 59 -6.99 9.81 2.21
C LEU A 59 -7.62 11.04 1.56
N ARG A 60 -7.13 11.35 0.35
CA ARG A 60 -7.79 12.30 -0.54
C ARG A 60 -8.42 11.52 -1.70
N PHE A 61 -9.68 11.82 -1.98
CA PHE A 61 -10.44 11.20 -3.05
C PHE A 61 -11.34 12.23 -3.73
N GLY A 62 -11.77 11.96 -4.95
CA GLY A 62 -12.56 12.87 -5.77
C GLY A 62 -11.86 13.23 -7.08
N GLU A 63 -12.52 14.06 -7.88
CA GLU A 63 -12.05 14.46 -9.19
C GLU A 63 -11.03 15.60 -9.11
N SER A 64 -10.32 15.83 -10.23
CA SER A 64 -9.40 16.97 -10.34
C SER A 64 -10.13 18.28 -10.05
N GLY A 65 -9.63 19.06 -9.09
CA GLY A 65 -10.24 20.32 -8.66
C GLY A 65 -11.37 20.19 -7.64
N ASN A 66 -11.89 18.98 -7.38
CA ASN A 66 -12.90 18.72 -6.35
C ASN A 66 -12.55 17.47 -5.55
N THR A 67 -11.68 17.65 -4.55
CA THR A 67 -11.21 16.55 -3.69
C THR A 67 -11.71 16.72 -2.27
N HIS A 68 -12.10 15.61 -1.67
CA HIS A 68 -12.41 15.48 -0.27
C HIS A 68 -11.23 14.85 0.45
N ARG A 69 -11.05 15.23 1.73
CA ARG A 69 -10.04 14.65 2.59
C ARG A 69 -10.71 14.02 3.81
N VAL A 70 -10.37 12.77 4.08
CA VAL A 70 -10.73 12.07 5.31
C VAL A 70 -9.48 11.64 6.04
N THR A 71 -9.62 11.42 7.35
CA THR A 71 -8.69 10.62 8.13
C THR A 71 -9.27 9.22 8.29
N TRP A 72 -8.41 8.24 8.41
CA TRP A 72 -8.83 6.85 8.49
C TRP A 72 -7.99 6.05 9.47
N LEU A 73 -8.59 4.98 9.96
CA LEU A 73 -7.98 4.01 10.85
C LEU A 73 -8.33 2.61 10.33
N LEU A 74 -7.32 1.80 10.04
CA LEU A 74 -7.44 0.46 9.47
C LEU A 74 -6.80 -0.53 10.45
N TRP A 75 -7.61 -1.43 10.99
CA TRP A 75 -7.13 -2.58 11.75
C TRP A 75 -7.24 -3.84 10.89
N GLY A 76 -6.23 -4.69 10.96
CA GLY A 76 -6.25 -6.02 10.35
C GLY A 76 -5.40 -6.99 11.14
N ASN A 77 -5.89 -8.21 11.34
CA ASN A 77 -5.06 -9.33 11.82
C ASN A 77 -4.50 -10.13 10.64
N ASP A 78 -5.33 -10.27 9.63
CA ASP A 78 -5.09 -10.85 8.32
C ASP A 78 -5.88 -10.00 7.28
N ALA A 79 -5.77 -10.36 6.01
CA ALA A 79 -6.46 -9.63 4.93
C ALA A 79 -7.95 -10.02 4.78
N GLU A 80 -8.44 -11.00 5.54
CA GLU A 80 -9.82 -11.48 5.53
C GLU A 80 -10.70 -10.78 6.57
N GLN A 81 -10.07 -10.27 7.65
CA GLN A 81 -10.72 -9.61 8.76
C GLN A 81 -10.18 -8.19 8.95
N LEU A 82 -10.88 -7.24 8.33
CA LEU A 82 -10.48 -5.83 8.34
C LEU A 82 -11.55 -4.98 9.03
N ARG A 83 -11.11 -3.96 9.76
CA ARG A 83 -11.97 -2.88 10.23
C ARG A 83 -11.42 -1.55 9.74
N PHE A 84 -12.26 -0.77 9.09
CA PHE A 84 -11.91 0.51 8.50
C PHE A 84 -12.83 1.61 9.00
N ASP A 85 -12.31 2.47 9.87
CA ASP A 85 -13.03 3.62 10.40
C ASP A 85 -12.66 4.88 9.60
N ILE A 86 -13.67 5.58 9.08
CA ILE A 86 -13.52 6.78 8.24
C ILE A 86 -14.02 7.99 9.03
N GLN A 87 -13.21 9.06 9.06
CA GLN A 87 -13.45 10.23 9.89
C GLN A 87 -13.38 11.54 9.07
N ALA A 88 -14.32 12.44 9.34
CA ALA A 88 -14.34 13.81 8.83
C ALA A 88 -13.80 14.77 9.89
N GLY A 89 -12.49 14.71 10.14
CA GLY A 89 -11.84 15.54 11.16
C GLY A 89 -11.99 14.99 12.58
N ILE A 90 -11.65 15.82 13.57
CA ILE A 90 -11.53 15.39 14.96
C ILE A 90 -12.91 15.03 15.53
N GLY A 91 -13.06 13.79 15.98
CA GLY A 91 -14.24 13.32 16.70
C GLY A 91 -15.47 12.99 15.84
N ASN A 92 -15.42 13.20 14.53
CA ASN A 92 -16.55 12.93 13.65
C ASN A 92 -16.30 11.66 12.81
N THR A 93 -16.90 10.54 13.23
CA THR A 93 -16.88 9.30 12.44
C THR A 93 -17.97 9.36 11.38
N LEU A 94 -17.57 9.37 10.12
CA LEU A 94 -18.49 9.28 8.99
C LEU A 94 -19.04 7.87 8.82
N ALA A 95 -18.16 6.88 8.90
CA ALA A 95 -18.51 5.50 8.69
C ALA A 95 -17.55 4.55 9.40
N LYS A 96 -18.02 3.34 9.69
CA LYS A 96 -17.21 2.22 10.16
C LYS A 96 -17.51 1.02 9.27
N ALA A 97 -16.49 0.51 8.61
CA ALA A 97 -16.61 -0.68 7.78
C ALA A 97 -15.94 -1.88 8.47
N ARG A 98 -16.53 -3.06 8.31
CA ARG A 98 -15.96 -4.32 8.77
C ARG A 98 -16.04 -5.36 7.65
N LEU A 99 -14.89 -5.83 7.18
CA LEU A 99 -14.79 -6.98 6.30
C LEU A 99 -14.59 -8.22 7.17
N ALA A 100 -15.45 -9.21 6.99
CA ALA A 100 -15.27 -10.54 7.57
C ALA A 100 -15.98 -11.56 6.68
N GLU A 101 -15.34 -12.71 6.45
CA GLU A 101 -15.93 -13.82 5.67
C GLU A 101 -16.38 -13.36 4.26
N GLY A 102 -15.59 -12.48 3.63
CA GLY A 102 -15.91 -11.90 2.31
C GLY A 102 -17.08 -10.89 2.30
N VAL A 103 -17.66 -10.56 3.46
CA VAL A 103 -18.78 -9.63 3.58
C VAL A 103 -18.32 -8.32 4.19
N LEU A 104 -18.58 -7.20 3.50
CA LEU A 104 -18.34 -5.86 4.03
C LEU A 104 -19.63 -5.32 4.68
N LEU A 105 -19.57 -5.00 5.97
CA LEU A 105 -20.61 -4.28 6.70
C LEU A 105 -20.22 -2.83 6.84
N LEU A 106 -21.13 -1.89 6.58
CA LEU A 106 -20.91 -0.46 6.70
C LEU A 106 -21.91 0.14 7.69
N TYR A 107 -21.42 0.65 8.81
CA TYR A 107 -22.22 1.38 9.78
C TYR A 107 -22.04 2.89 9.61
N LEU A 108 -23.16 3.62 9.55
CA LEU A 108 -23.22 5.08 9.42
C LEU A 108 -23.74 5.68 10.73
N PRO A 109 -22.84 6.22 11.60
CA PRO A 109 -23.25 6.73 12.90
C PRO A 109 -24.25 7.88 12.83
N GLY A 110 -24.15 8.75 11.82
CA GLY A 110 -25.06 9.88 11.64
C GLY A 110 -26.51 9.47 11.42
N ASP A 111 -26.72 8.36 10.70
CA ASP A 111 -28.06 7.86 10.34
C ASP A 111 -28.52 6.72 11.26
N ASN A 112 -27.66 6.28 12.18
CA ASN A 112 -27.85 5.08 13.00
C ASN A 112 -28.28 3.86 12.15
N SER A 113 -27.62 3.67 11.01
CA SER A 113 -27.98 2.65 10.04
C SER A 113 -26.79 1.74 9.71
N MET A 114 -27.10 0.52 9.28
CA MET A 114 -26.11 -0.44 8.82
C MET A 114 -26.50 -0.94 7.43
N LEU A 115 -25.52 -0.95 6.54
CA LEU A 115 -25.63 -1.49 5.20
C LEU A 115 -24.73 -2.72 5.09
N ARG A 116 -25.12 -3.67 4.26
CA ARG A 116 -24.34 -4.89 3.95
C ARG A 116 -23.97 -4.86 2.47
N GLY A 117 -22.72 -5.18 2.16
CA GLY A 117 -22.24 -5.29 0.79
C GLY A 117 -22.76 -6.58 0.16
N ASP A 118 -23.23 -6.46 -1.09
CA ASP A 118 -23.65 -7.59 -1.93
C ASP A 118 -22.45 -8.09 -2.78
N ASP A 119 -22.69 -8.67 -3.97
CA ASP A 119 -21.71 -9.38 -4.82
C ASP A 119 -20.36 -8.68 -5.10
N THR A 120 -20.26 -7.36 -4.90
CA THR A 120 -18.99 -6.61 -4.86
C THR A 120 -18.80 -6.00 -3.46
N PRO A 121 -17.98 -6.60 -2.57
CA PRO A 121 -17.90 -6.22 -1.17
C PRO A 121 -17.67 -4.71 -0.95
N ASP A 122 -16.78 -4.10 -1.72
CA ASP A 122 -16.40 -2.69 -1.56
C ASP A 122 -17.33 -1.69 -2.25
N GLY A 123 -18.27 -2.16 -3.09
CA GLY A 123 -19.21 -1.29 -3.80
C GLY A 123 -20.08 -0.45 -2.85
N ILE A 124 -20.28 -0.91 -1.62
CA ILE A 124 -21.01 -0.19 -0.57
C ILE A 124 -20.29 1.08 -0.10
N LEU A 125 -18.96 1.16 -0.18
CA LEU A 125 -18.19 2.36 0.19
C LEU A 125 -18.48 3.53 -0.77
N ARG A 126 -18.87 3.23 -2.02
CA ARG A 126 -19.33 4.26 -2.98
C ARG A 126 -20.58 4.98 -2.48
N ARG A 127 -21.42 4.34 -1.65
CA ARG A 127 -22.65 4.96 -1.11
C ARG A 127 -22.35 6.13 -0.17
N ILE A 128 -21.16 6.18 0.41
CA ILE A 128 -20.68 7.29 1.23
C ILE A 128 -19.73 8.22 0.46
N GLY A 129 -19.74 8.14 -0.87
CA GLY A 129 -18.88 8.93 -1.76
C GLY A 129 -17.43 8.46 -1.81
N LEU A 130 -17.10 7.33 -1.18
CA LEU A 130 -15.74 6.79 -1.16
C LEU A 130 -15.57 5.78 -2.31
N ASP A 131 -15.33 6.29 -3.51
CA ASP A 131 -14.97 5.50 -4.68
C ASP A 131 -13.46 5.20 -4.67
N LEU A 132 -13.07 4.15 -3.97
CA LEU A 132 -11.68 3.70 -3.94
C LEU A 132 -11.33 2.97 -5.25
N PRO A 133 -10.13 3.20 -5.82
CA PRO A 133 -9.65 2.44 -6.97
C PRO A 133 -9.18 1.02 -6.59
N LEU A 134 -9.16 0.70 -5.30
CA LEU A 134 -8.75 -0.57 -4.72
C LEU A 134 -9.86 -1.08 -3.80
N SER A 135 -10.07 -2.39 -3.78
CA SER A 135 -10.84 -3.05 -2.72
C SER A 135 -10.20 -2.81 -1.35
N LEU A 136 -10.95 -3.02 -0.27
CA LEU A 136 -10.40 -2.88 1.08
C LEU A 136 -9.26 -3.89 1.34
N HIS A 137 -9.36 -5.07 0.75
CA HIS A 137 -8.31 -6.10 0.79
C HIS A 137 -7.02 -5.63 0.09
N GLU A 138 -7.14 -5.13 -1.14
CA GLU A 138 -6.00 -4.62 -1.90
C GLU A 138 -5.40 -3.38 -1.25
N LEU A 139 -6.23 -2.46 -0.73
CA LEU A 139 -5.75 -1.29 0.02
C LEU A 139 -4.96 -1.71 1.27
N TYR A 140 -5.46 -2.69 2.03
CA TYR A 140 -4.75 -3.24 3.17
C TYR A 140 -3.40 -3.82 2.74
N ALA A 141 -3.37 -4.65 1.69
CA ALA A 141 -2.14 -5.21 1.16
C ALA A 141 -1.14 -4.12 0.74
N VAL A 142 -1.57 -3.06 0.04
CA VAL A 142 -0.72 -1.90 -0.30
C VAL A 142 -0.15 -1.23 0.96
N ILE A 143 -0.98 -1.00 1.98
CA ILE A 143 -0.56 -0.37 3.24
C ILE A 143 0.47 -1.23 3.98
N GLN A 144 0.32 -2.56 3.93
CA GLN A 144 1.29 -3.50 4.48
C GLN A 144 2.55 -3.68 3.60
N GLY A 145 2.62 -3.02 2.44
CA GLY A 145 3.70 -3.16 1.46
C GLY A 145 3.60 -4.41 0.59
N ASP A 146 2.53 -5.21 0.73
CA ASP A 146 2.33 -6.48 0.03
C ASP A 146 1.76 -6.25 -1.36
N PHE A 147 2.57 -5.63 -2.21
CA PHE A 147 2.21 -5.32 -3.59
C PHE A 147 1.94 -6.57 -4.43
N SER A 148 2.55 -7.71 -4.07
CA SER A 148 2.29 -8.97 -4.76
C SER A 148 0.83 -9.36 -4.57
N SER A 149 0.33 -9.36 -3.32
CA SER A 149 -1.07 -9.64 -2.99
C SER A 149 -2.03 -8.54 -3.47
N ALA A 150 -1.64 -7.27 -3.31
CA ALA A 150 -2.46 -6.13 -3.72
C ALA A 150 -2.75 -6.08 -5.23
N PHE A 151 -1.84 -6.62 -6.04
CA PHE A 151 -1.97 -6.59 -7.50
C PHE A 151 -2.10 -7.99 -8.13
N SER A 152 -2.24 -9.05 -7.32
CA SER A 152 -2.46 -10.41 -7.87
C SER A 152 -3.77 -10.49 -8.67
N HIS A 153 -4.72 -9.60 -8.35
CA HIS A 153 -6.02 -9.49 -8.99
C HIS A 153 -6.09 -8.37 -10.03
N THR A 154 -4.95 -7.82 -10.47
CA THR A 154 -4.93 -6.92 -11.64
C THR A 154 -5.70 -7.63 -12.75
N ARG A 155 -6.84 -7.07 -13.18
CA ARG A 155 -7.67 -7.64 -14.25
C ARG A 155 -6.90 -7.50 -15.56
N ILE A 156 -5.89 -8.34 -15.78
CA ILE A 156 -5.36 -8.54 -17.12
C ILE A 156 -6.48 -9.25 -17.88
N LEU A 157 -7.21 -8.49 -18.69
CA LEU A 157 -8.32 -8.97 -19.50
C LEU A 157 -7.78 -9.85 -20.64
N SER A 158 -6.67 -9.44 -21.23
CA SER A 158 -5.99 -10.16 -22.30
C SER A 158 -4.50 -9.83 -22.33
N SER A 159 -3.72 -10.72 -22.94
CA SER A 159 -2.33 -10.45 -23.31
C SER A 159 -2.12 -10.82 -24.77
N ARG A 160 -1.36 -10.00 -25.50
CA ARG A 160 -0.92 -10.31 -26.87
C ARG A 160 0.59 -10.11 -27.00
N THR A 161 1.24 -11.04 -27.69
CA THR A 161 2.65 -10.89 -28.07
C THR A 161 2.73 -10.01 -29.32
N LEU A 162 3.62 -9.02 -29.29
CA LEU A 162 3.92 -8.11 -30.40
C LEU A 162 5.01 -8.70 -31.30
N GLU A 163 5.16 -8.17 -32.51
CA GLU A 163 6.15 -8.66 -33.50
C GLU A 163 7.60 -8.57 -33.00
N ASP A 164 7.90 -7.68 -32.05
CA ASP A 164 9.22 -7.45 -31.47
C ASP A 164 9.49 -8.26 -30.17
N ASP A 165 8.77 -9.37 -29.93
CA ASP A 165 8.75 -10.12 -28.65
C ASP A 165 8.30 -9.28 -27.44
N GLY A 166 7.66 -8.13 -27.69
CA GLY A 166 6.99 -7.33 -26.66
C GLY A 166 5.69 -8.00 -26.21
N ILE A 167 5.19 -7.60 -25.04
CA ILE A 167 3.91 -8.07 -24.50
C ILE A 167 3.01 -6.86 -24.33
N GLU A 168 1.85 -6.86 -24.97
CA GLU A 168 0.80 -5.90 -24.66
C GLU A 168 -0.23 -6.54 -23.73
N LEU A 169 -0.57 -5.83 -22.66
CA LEU A 169 -1.51 -6.23 -21.62
C LEU A 169 -2.72 -5.30 -21.66
N GLU A 170 -3.91 -5.85 -21.78
CA GLU A 170 -5.14 -5.11 -21.52
C GLU A 170 -5.50 -5.21 -20.04
N LEU A 171 -5.52 -4.08 -19.36
CA LEU A 171 -5.91 -3.93 -17.98
C LEU A 171 -7.39 -3.53 -17.94
N GLY A 172 -8.19 -4.26 -17.17
CA GLY A 172 -9.61 -3.97 -16.99
C GLY A 172 -9.84 -2.71 -16.18
N ALA A 173 -11.01 -2.10 -16.37
CA ALA A 173 -11.39 -0.93 -15.60
C ALA A 173 -11.48 -1.28 -14.10
N LEU A 174 -10.73 -0.56 -13.28
CA LEU A 174 -10.70 -0.73 -11.82
C LEU A 174 -11.76 0.17 -11.13
N SER A 175 -12.18 1.25 -11.80
CA SER A 175 -13.19 2.19 -11.31
C SER A 175 -13.82 2.93 -12.50
N PRO A 176 -15.03 3.52 -12.39
CA PRO A 176 -15.58 4.42 -13.41
C PRO A 176 -14.63 5.56 -13.82
N HIS A 177 -13.68 5.93 -12.95
CA HIS A 177 -12.67 6.95 -13.20
C HIS A 177 -11.29 6.39 -13.59
N MET A 178 -11.12 5.06 -13.60
CA MET A 178 -9.93 4.39 -14.09
C MET A 178 -10.35 3.41 -15.21
N PRO A 179 -10.47 3.92 -16.45
CA PRO A 179 -10.91 3.11 -17.58
C PRO A 179 -9.91 1.98 -17.84
N ALA A 180 -10.35 1.00 -18.63
CA ALA A 180 -9.44 -0.01 -19.14
C ALA A 180 -8.21 0.68 -19.79
N ALA A 181 -7.04 0.12 -19.51
CA ALA A 181 -5.77 0.69 -19.93
C ALA A 181 -4.95 -0.37 -20.65
N THR A 182 -4.13 0.05 -21.61
CA THR A 182 -3.22 -0.84 -22.31
C THR A 182 -1.81 -0.56 -21.85
N LEU A 183 -1.11 -1.59 -21.39
CA LEU A 183 0.30 -1.53 -21.01
C LEU A 183 1.11 -2.34 -22.01
N THR A 184 2.04 -1.69 -22.70
CA THR A 184 3.01 -2.39 -23.55
C THR A 184 4.28 -2.60 -22.76
N LEU A 185 4.82 -3.80 -22.79
CA LEU A 185 6.10 -4.16 -22.21
C LEU A 185 7.06 -4.54 -23.33
N ASP A 186 8.29 -4.02 -23.29
CA ASP A 186 9.35 -4.46 -24.19
C ASP A 186 9.81 -5.89 -23.86
N ARG A 187 10.71 -6.45 -24.69
CA ARG A 187 11.32 -7.78 -24.47
C ARG A 187 12.06 -7.95 -23.14
N ARG A 188 12.28 -6.88 -22.37
CA ARG A 188 12.88 -6.87 -21.02
C ARG A 188 11.83 -6.71 -19.92
N ASN A 189 10.54 -6.77 -20.26
CA ASN A 189 9.40 -6.53 -19.39
C ASN A 189 9.34 -5.12 -18.81
N LEU A 190 9.81 -4.12 -19.57
CA LEU A 190 9.74 -2.70 -19.17
C LEU A 190 8.61 -1.97 -19.92
N PRO A 191 7.86 -1.06 -19.25
CA PRO A 191 6.86 -0.21 -19.90
C PRO A 191 7.41 0.67 -21.02
#